data_AF-A0A3D8JPY0-F1
#
_entry.id   AF-A0A3D8JPY0-F1
#
_cell.length_a   1.000
_cell.length_b   1.000
_cell.length_c   1.000
_cell.angle_alpha   90.00
_cell.angle_beta   90.00
_cell.angle_gamma   90.00
#
_symmetry.space_group_name_H-M   'P 1'
#
loop_
_entity.id
_entity.type
_entity.pdbx_description
1 polymer ?
#
loop_
_entity_poly.entity_id
_entity_poly.type
_entity_poly.pdbx_seq_one_letter_code
_entity_poly.pdbx_strand_id
1 'polypeptide(L)'
;AQARAEADARAEQEAREAAEAQARAEADARAEQEAREAAEAQARAEADARAEQEAREAAEAQARAEVDARAEQEAREAAEAQARAEAAARAEQEAREVAEAQARAEAAARAEQEAREAAEAQARAEAENVETRTEPKHESAPQPHESDFIEPAAAPAWARSQESAWQDDDEPHFNGRLPAEAEDEPHLEPHLRASLQAQAEASAEPSFGAAEPNVHAASVPPLFAEPRESDEHERHFAVTREARAKSPGRAIGYILGGIVAIALVVVLIAQLAWWRREAVMVYWPDSQPLFARVCAKLGCQLSPPRDIDGLQVEASDLRQVDGPHRLELRVPLRNRYGVALAYPAIELTLFDDKNNVAIRRILWPQDYVPPGTAIAAGLPAHATQTMIVRLDSGNAIATNFRVQIFYP
;
A
#
# COMPACT_ATOMS: atom_id res chain seq x y z
N ALA A 1 -45.02 -98.80 -19.05
CA ALA A 1 -43.68 -98.53 -18.50
C ALA A 1 -43.00 -97.39 -19.26
N GLN A 2 -42.81 -97.49 -20.58
CA GLN A 2 -42.16 -96.45 -21.41
C GLN A 2 -42.83 -95.06 -21.31
N ALA A 3 -44.16 -94.96 -21.44
CA ALA A 3 -44.86 -93.67 -21.35
C ALA A 3 -44.73 -92.95 -19.99
N ARG A 4 -44.52 -93.70 -18.89
CA ARG A 4 -44.25 -93.10 -17.57
C ARG A 4 -42.81 -92.59 -17.47
N ALA A 5 -41.86 -93.38 -17.97
CA ALA A 5 -40.45 -92.98 -18.00
C ALA A 5 -40.18 -91.74 -18.88
N GLU A 6 -40.88 -91.59 -20.00
CA GLU A 6 -40.78 -90.38 -20.84
C GLU A 6 -41.42 -89.15 -20.17
N ALA A 7 -42.52 -89.33 -19.42
CA ALA A 7 -43.14 -88.24 -18.68
C ALA A 7 -42.25 -87.78 -17.50
N ASP A 8 -41.65 -88.72 -16.77
CA ASP A 8 -40.71 -88.44 -15.69
C ASP A 8 -39.45 -87.71 -16.21
N ALA A 9 -38.90 -88.13 -17.36
CA ALA A 9 -37.76 -87.47 -17.99
C ALA A 9 -38.07 -86.04 -18.44
N ARG A 10 -39.26 -85.77 -18.98
CA ARG A 10 -39.71 -84.42 -19.32
C ARG A 10 -39.89 -83.54 -18.08
N ALA A 11 -40.49 -84.08 -17.03
CA ALA A 11 -40.67 -83.35 -15.76
C ALA A 11 -39.33 -83.00 -15.10
N GLU A 12 -38.34 -83.90 -15.13
CA GLU A 12 -36.99 -83.59 -14.67
C GLU A 12 -36.30 -82.51 -15.52
N GLN A 13 -36.51 -82.54 -16.84
CA GLN A 13 -35.92 -81.55 -17.74
C GLN A 13 -36.53 -80.15 -17.52
N GLU A 14 -37.85 -80.05 -17.40
CA GLU A 14 -38.55 -78.80 -17.07
C GLU A 14 -38.13 -78.28 -15.68
N ALA A 15 -37.95 -79.16 -14.70
CA ALA A 15 -37.47 -78.77 -13.37
C ALA A 15 -36.02 -78.23 -13.41
N ARG A 16 -35.15 -78.80 -14.23
CA ARG A 16 -33.77 -78.30 -14.42
C ARG A 16 -33.76 -76.95 -15.12
N GLU A 17 -34.56 -76.78 -16.17
CA GLU A 17 -34.68 -75.50 -16.89
C GLU A 17 -35.25 -74.40 -15.98
N ALA A 18 -36.25 -74.72 -15.15
CA ALA A 18 -36.78 -73.80 -14.16
C ALA A 18 -35.74 -73.44 -13.08
N ALA A 19 -34.94 -74.40 -12.61
CA ALA A 19 -33.87 -74.15 -11.64
C ALA A 19 -32.73 -73.30 -12.24
N GLU A 20 -32.34 -73.54 -13.49
CA GLU A 20 -31.35 -72.70 -14.19
C GLU A 20 -31.87 -71.28 -14.43
N ALA A 21 -33.15 -71.13 -14.78
CA ALA A 21 -33.77 -69.81 -14.94
C ALA A 21 -33.82 -69.03 -13.62
N GLN A 22 -34.15 -69.70 -12.50
CA GLN A 22 -34.10 -69.10 -11.17
C GLN A 22 -32.68 -68.68 -10.78
N ALA A 23 -31.68 -69.55 -11.01
CA ALA A 23 -30.28 -69.24 -10.70
C ALA A 23 -29.76 -68.04 -11.50
N ARG A 24 -30.16 -67.91 -12.78
CA ARG A 24 -29.82 -66.73 -13.60
C ARG A 24 -30.50 -65.47 -13.07
N ALA A 25 -31.79 -65.53 -12.74
CA ALA A 25 -32.51 -64.38 -12.19
C ALA A 25 -31.92 -63.90 -10.85
N GLU A 26 -31.49 -64.82 -9.98
CA GLU A 26 -30.81 -64.46 -8.74
C GLU A 26 -29.41 -63.86 -8.97
N ALA A 27 -28.66 -64.37 -9.95
CA ALA A 27 -27.37 -63.82 -10.33
C ALA A 27 -27.50 -62.40 -10.91
N ASP A 28 -28.48 -62.18 -11.78
CA ASP A 28 -28.77 -60.86 -12.35
C ASP A 28 -29.20 -59.87 -11.27
N ALA A 29 -30.05 -60.29 -10.32
CA ALA A 29 -30.46 -59.45 -9.19
C ALA A 29 -29.29 -59.07 -8.27
N ARG A 30 -28.34 -59.99 -8.02
CA ARG A 30 -27.12 -59.70 -7.26
C ARG A 30 -26.21 -58.73 -8.01
N ALA A 31 -26.03 -58.93 -9.31
CA ALA A 31 -25.22 -58.04 -10.15
C ALA A 31 -25.81 -56.62 -10.21
N GLU A 32 -27.13 -56.49 -10.30
CA GLU A 32 -27.79 -55.19 -10.22
C GLU A 32 -27.62 -54.52 -8.84
N GLN A 33 -27.67 -55.29 -7.75
CA GLN A 33 -27.46 -54.75 -6.41
C GLN A 33 -26.02 -54.25 -6.23
N GLU A 34 -25.02 -55.05 -6.62
CA GLU A 34 -23.60 -54.66 -6.58
C GLU A 34 -23.33 -53.42 -7.44
N ALA A 35 -23.95 -53.33 -8.62
CA ALA A 35 -23.83 -52.15 -9.49
C ALA A 35 -24.43 -50.89 -8.84
N ARG A 36 -25.55 -51.00 -8.12
CA ARG A 36 -26.16 -49.88 -7.39
C ARG A 36 -25.28 -49.44 -6.22
N GLU A 37 -24.75 -50.38 -5.45
CA GLU A 37 -23.86 -50.08 -4.32
C GLU A 37 -22.56 -49.42 -4.81
N ALA A 38 -21.99 -49.89 -5.92
CA ALA A 38 -20.83 -49.27 -6.55
C ALA A 38 -21.12 -47.85 -7.06
N ALA A 39 -22.30 -47.63 -7.67
CA ALA A 39 -22.71 -46.31 -8.13
C ALA A 39 -22.93 -45.33 -6.97
N GLU A 40 -23.54 -45.77 -5.86
CA GLU A 40 -23.69 -44.96 -4.65
C GLU A 40 -22.34 -44.63 -4.00
N ALA A 41 -21.41 -45.58 -3.97
CA ALA A 41 -20.07 -45.35 -3.45
C ALA A 41 -19.29 -44.34 -4.30
N GLN A 42 -19.40 -44.41 -5.64
CA GLN A 42 -18.81 -43.43 -6.55
C GLN A 42 -19.41 -42.04 -6.35
N ALA A 43 -20.74 -41.94 -6.24
CA ALA A 43 -21.42 -40.66 -6.03
C ALA A 43 -20.99 -40.00 -4.70
N ARG A 44 -20.80 -40.78 -3.64
CA ARG A 44 -20.28 -40.28 -2.35
C ARG A 44 -18.84 -39.80 -2.47
N ALA A 45 -17.97 -40.58 -3.12
CA ALA A 45 -16.57 -40.19 -3.32
C ALA A 45 -16.43 -38.90 -4.15
N GLU A 46 -17.27 -38.73 -5.18
CA GLU A 46 -17.31 -37.49 -5.96
C GLU A 46 -17.84 -36.30 -5.16
N ALA A 47 -18.83 -36.50 -4.29
CA ALA A 47 -19.34 -35.46 -3.40
C ALA A 47 -18.28 -35.02 -2.38
N ASP A 48 -17.58 -35.97 -1.77
CA ASP A 48 -16.50 -35.69 -0.80
C ASP A 48 -15.34 -34.95 -1.49
N ALA A 49 -14.96 -35.36 -2.71
CA ALA A 49 -13.92 -34.68 -3.48
C ALA A 49 -14.29 -33.22 -3.83
N ARG A 50 -15.57 -32.97 -4.17
CA ARG A 50 -16.07 -31.60 -4.40
C ARG A 50 -16.06 -30.77 -3.12
N ALA A 51 -16.51 -31.34 -2.00
CA ALA A 51 -16.50 -30.65 -0.71
C ALA A 51 -15.07 -30.29 -0.25
N GLU A 52 -14.10 -31.18 -0.47
CA GLU A 52 -12.69 -30.88 -0.21
C GLU A 52 -12.14 -29.76 -1.10
N GLN A 53 -12.53 -29.72 -2.39
CA GLN A 53 -12.13 -28.65 -3.30
C GLN A 53 -12.71 -27.30 -2.86
N GLU A 54 -14.00 -27.24 -2.55
CA GLU A 54 -14.65 -26.01 -2.05
C GLU A 54 -14.02 -25.54 -0.73
N ALA A 55 -13.69 -26.46 0.18
CA ALA A 55 -13.01 -26.13 1.43
C ALA A 55 -11.60 -25.55 1.20
N ARG A 56 -10.85 -26.08 0.22
CA ARG A 56 -9.53 -25.55 -0.15
C ARG A 56 -9.64 -24.16 -0.77
N GLU A 57 -10.59 -23.96 -1.68
CA GLU A 57 -10.82 -22.64 -2.30
C GLU A 57 -11.24 -21.60 -1.26
N ALA A 58 -12.11 -21.98 -0.30
CA ALA A 58 -12.48 -21.12 0.81
C ALA A 58 -11.29 -20.78 1.72
N ALA A 59 -10.42 -21.75 2.03
CA ALA A 59 -9.22 -21.53 2.83
C ALA A 59 -8.21 -20.62 2.10
N GLU A 60 -8.02 -20.79 0.79
CA GLU A 60 -7.16 -19.91 -0.01
C GLU A 60 -7.73 -18.49 -0.08
N ALA A 61 -9.05 -18.33 -0.21
CA ALA A 61 -9.70 -17.03 -0.20
C ALA A 61 -9.53 -16.32 1.16
N GLN A 62 -9.68 -17.05 2.27
CA GLN A 62 -9.43 -16.52 3.61
C GLN A 62 -7.97 -16.10 3.80
N ALA A 63 -7.01 -16.92 3.37
CA ALA A 63 -5.59 -16.59 3.45
C ALA A 63 -5.24 -15.33 2.63
N ARG A 64 -5.84 -15.15 1.45
CA ARG A 64 -5.66 -13.92 0.64
C ARG A 64 -6.25 -12.71 1.35
N ALA A 65 -7.45 -12.82 1.89
CA ALA A 65 -8.10 -11.73 2.63
C ALA A 65 -7.28 -11.29 3.86
N GLU A 66 -6.67 -12.24 4.59
CA GLU A 66 -5.79 -11.90 5.72
C GLU A 66 -4.52 -11.17 5.28
N VAL A 67 -3.92 -11.56 4.15
CA VAL A 67 -2.74 -10.89 3.60
C VAL A 67 -3.09 -9.47 3.15
N ASP A 68 -4.21 -9.29 2.47
CA ASP A 68 -4.68 -7.99 2.01
C ASP A 68 -5.00 -7.07 3.20
N ALA A 69 -5.65 -7.57 4.25
CA ALA A 69 -5.93 -6.82 5.47
C ALA A 69 -4.64 -6.37 6.19
N ARG A 70 -3.61 -7.22 6.23
CA ARG A 70 -2.30 -6.85 6.79
C ARG A 70 -1.60 -5.78 5.94
N ALA A 71 -1.64 -5.92 4.61
CA ALA A 71 -1.06 -4.94 3.71
C ALA A 71 -1.73 -3.56 3.84
N GLU A 72 -3.07 -3.53 3.99
CA GLU A 72 -3.80 -2.30 4.26
C GLU A 72 -3.41 -1.67 5.60
N GLN A 73 -3.22 -2.47 6.65
CA GLN A 73 -2.78 -1.97 7.95
C GLN A 73 -1.36 -1.36 7.86
N GLU A 74 -0.42 -2.07 7.24
CA GLU A 74 0.95 -1.57 7.05
C GLU A 74 0.98 -0.28 6.22
N ALA A 75 0.13 -0.18 5.19
CA ALA A 75 0.00 1.03 4.39
C ALA A 75 -0.54 2.22 5.21
N ARG A 76 -1.52 1.99 6.10
CA ARG A 76 -2.03 3.03 7.01
C ARG A 76 -0.96 3.49 7.99
N GLU A 77 -0.23 2.56 8.59
CA GLU A 77 0.86 2.89 9.53
C GLU A 77 1.98 3.67 8.83
N ALA A 78 2.34 3.29 7.60
CA ALA A 78 3.31 4.01 6.78
C ALA A 78 2.83 5.43 6.43
N ALA A 79 1.55 5.60 6.08
CA ALA A 79 0.96 6.90 5.78
C ALA A 79 0.93 7.81 7.03
N GLU A 80 0.57 7.27 8.19
CA GLU A 80 0.63 8.02 9.46
C GLU A 80 2.06 8.41 9.81
N ALA A 81 3.03 7.52 9.61
CA ALA A 81 4.45 7.81 9.86
C ALA A 81 4.96 8.93 8.93
N GLN A 82 4.58 8.90 7.65
CA GLN A 82 4.91 9.96 6.69
C GLN A 82 4.29 11.30 7.10
N ALA A 83 3.00 11.32 7.46
CA ALA A 83 2.33 12.53 7.92
C ALA A 83 3.00 13.13 9.17
N ARG A 84 3.43 12.29 10.12
CA ARG A 84 4.18 12.72 11.31
C ARG A 84 5.56 13.27 10.95
N ALA A 85 6.26 12.65 10.00
CA ALA A 85 7.57 13.12 9.54
C ALA A 85 7.46 14.49 8.84
N GLU A 86 6.45 14.68 7.98
CA GLU A 86 6.20 15.96 7.33
C GLU A 86 5.81 17.05 8.33
N ALA A 87 4.96 16.73 9.32
CA ALA A 87 4.62 17.67 10.39
C ALA A 87 5.84 18.07 11.22
N ALA A 88 6.71 17.12 11.56
CA ALA A 88 7.96 17.40 12.27
C ALA A 88 8.91 18.28 11.44
N ALA A 89 9.04 18.02 10.13
CA ALA A 89 9.86 18.83 9.24
C ALA A 89 9.34 20.28 9.14
N ARG A 90 8.02 20.47 9.05
CA ARG A 90 7.39 21.81 9.07
C ARG A 90 7.67 22.53 10.39
N ALA A 91 7.49 21.85 11.52
CA ALA A 91 7.77 22.42 12.84
C ALA A 91 9.25 22.83 12.99
N GLU A 92 10.18 22.05 12.44
CA GLU A 92 11.60 22.40 12.44
C GLU A 92 11.89 23.63 11.56
N GLN A 93 11.24 23.75 10.40
CA GLN A 93 11.36 24.93 9.54
C GLN A 93 10.84 26.18 10.24
N GLU A 94 9.64 26.12 10.83
CA GLU A 94 9.08 27.24 11.61
C GLU A 94 10.00 27.64 12.77
N ALA A 95 10.55 26.67 13.50
CA ALA A 95 11.50 26.94 14.58
C ALA A 95 12.78 27.63 14.09
N ARG A 96 13.30 27.24 12.92
CA ARG A 96 14.46 27.89 12.29
C ARG A 96 14.15 29.32 11.88
N GLU A 97 12.99 29.56 11.27
CA GLU A 97 12.57 30.91 10.88
C GLU A 97 12.41 31.84 12.09
N VAL A 98 11.82 31.34 13.19
CA VAL A 98 11.74 32.09 14.45
C VAL A 98 13.12 32.38 15.02
N ALA A 99 14.03 31.39 15.01
CA ALA A 99 15.40 31.59 15.49
C ALA A 99 16.19 32.61 14.63
N GLU A 100 16.04 32.56 13.31
CA GLU A 100 16.64 33.56 12.41
C GLU A 100 16.06 34.96 12.63
N ALA A 101 14.74 35.08 12.83
CA ALA A 101 14.10 36.35 13.12
C ALA A 101 14.60 36.94 14.45
N GLN A 102 14.75 36.11 15.48
CA GLN A 102 15.32 36.51 16.77
C GLN A 102 16.77 36.97 16.62
N ALA A 103 17.61 36.22 15.90
CA ALA A 103 19.00 36.59 15.66
C ALA A 103 19.12 37.93 14.90
N ARG A 104 18.25 38.18 13.92
CA ARG A 104 18.19 39.48 13.21
C ARG A 104 17.75 40.62 14.13
N ALA A 105 16.77 40.39 15.01
CA ALA A 105 16.31 41.38 15.96
C ALA A 105 17.41 41.75 16.98
N GLU A 106 18.14 40.75 17.51
CA GLU A 106 19.28 40.99 18.40
C GLU A 106 20.42 41.73 17.70
N ALA A 107 20.73 41.39 16.45
CA ALA A 107 21.74 42.10 15.66
C ALA A 107 21.35 43.57 15.41
N ALA A 108 20.07 43.82 15.08
CA ALA A 108 19.56 45.18 14.91
C ALA A 108 19.63 45.99 16.21
N ALA A 109 19.29 45.40 17.35
CA ALA A 109 19.39 46.05 18.66
C ALA A 109 20.85 46.41 19.01
N ARG A 110 21.81 45.53 18.71
CA ARG A 110 23.24 45.83 18.88
C ARG A 110 23.70 46.97 17.98
N ALA A 111 23.31 46.96 16.71
CA ALA A 111 23.66 48.03 15.77
C ALA A 111 23.07 49.39 16.21
N GLU A 112 21.86 49.41 16.77
CA GLU A 112 21.27 50.63 17.32
C GLU A 112 22.03 51.14 18.55
N GLN A 113 22.48 50.23 19.44
CA GLN A 113 23.33 50.60 20.58
C GLN A 113 24.68 51.20 20.12
N GLU A 114 25.37 50.54 19.18
CA GLU A 114 26.63 51.05 18.62
C GLU A 114 26.44 52.41 17.94
N ALA A 115 25.33 52.62 17.22
CA ALA A 115 25.01 53.91 16.61
C ALA A 115 24.76 55.01 17.64
N ARG A 116 24.07 54.69 18.76
CA ARG A 116 23.87 55.62 19.88
C ARG A 116 25.19 55.98 20.55
N GLU A 117 26.04 55.00 20.83
CA GLU A 117 27.37 55.23 21.41
C GLU A 117 28.25 56.10 20.48
N ALA A 118 28.23 55.82 19.17
CA ALA A 118 28.94 56.63 18.18
C ALA A 118 28.41 58.08 18.11
N ALA A 119 27.09 58.26 18.18
CA ALA A 119 26.48 59.59 18.21
C ALA A 119 26.83 60.35 19.50
N GLU A 120 26.83 59.69 20.66
CA GLU A 120 27.29 60.30 21.92
C GLU A 120 28.79 60.67 21.88
N ALA A 121 29.63 59.82 21.29
CA ALA A 121 31.05 60.10 21.10
C ALA A 121 31.28 61.30 20.16
N GLN A 122 30.52 61.39 19.07
CA GLN A 122 30.54 62.55 18.16
C GLN A 122 30.08 63.83 18.88
N ALA A 123 28.98 63.77 19.65
CA ALA A 123 28.49 64.92 20.41
C ALA A 123 29.51 65.41 21.45
N ARG A 124 30.24 64.51 22.11
CA ARG A 124 31.35 64.86 23.02
C ARG A 124 32.51 65.52 22.28
N ALA A 125 32.90 64.99 21.12
CA ALA A 125 33.96 65.57 20.29
C ALA A 125 33.57 66.97 19.75
N GLU A 126 32.30 67.18 19.39
CA GLU A 126 31.78 68.48 18.99
C GLU A 126 31.76 69.47 20.16
N ALA A 127 31.36 69.03 21.37
CA ALA A 127 31.39 69.86 22.57
C ALA A 127 32.81 70.30 22.95
N GLU A 128 33.80 69.40 22.83
CA GLU A 128 35.22 69.70 23.04
C GLU A 128 35.75 70.70 21.98
N ASN A 129 35.29 70.60 20.73
CA ASN A 129 35.62 71.55 19.67
C ASN A 129 35.00 72.95 19.93
N VAL A 130 33.76 73.00 20.42
CA VAL A 130 33.09 74.26 20.80
C VAL A 130 33.78 74.95 21.99
N GLU A 131 34.33 74.20 22.95
CA GLU A 131 35.09 74.76 24.08
C GLU A 131 36.42 75.40 23.62
N THR A 132 36.99 74.99 22.49
CA THR A 132 38.16 75.64 21.86
C THR A 132 37.82 76.85 20.97
N ARG A 133 36.54 77.19 20.76
CA ARG A 133 36.11 78.28 19.88
C ARG A 133 35.26 79.32 20.62
N THR A 134 35.89 80.07 21.53
CA THR A 134 35.33 81.33 22.05
C THR A 134 36.15 82.53 21.59
N GLU A 135 35.69 83.18 20.51
CA GLU A 135 35.82 84.62 20.30
C GLU A 135 34.68 85.09 19.37
N PRO A 136 33.89 86.13 19.71
CA PRO A 136 32.74 86.52 18.91
C PRO A 136 33.08 87.67 17.96
N LYS A 137 32.53 87.64 16.75
CA LYS A 137 32.29 88.87 15.97
C LYS A 137 31.01 88.76 15.15
N HIS A 138 30.02 89.57 15.53
CA HIS A 138 28.87 89.96 14.71
C HIS A 138 29.33 90.66 13.42
N GLU A 139 28.65 90.43 12.29
CA GLU A 139 27.94 91.49 11.55
C GLU A 139 27.08 90.90 10.40
N SER A 140 25.83 91.36 10.35
CA SER A 140 24.92 91.61 9.21
C SER A 140 24.48 90.55 8.19
N ALA A 141 23.15 90.46 8.07
CA ALA A 141 22.40 90.07 6.87
C ALA A 141 22.35 91.23 5.83
N PRO A 142 22.04 91.01 4.53
CA PRO A 142 20.64 90.80 4.07
C PRO A 142 20.45 89.84 2.84
N GLN A 143 19.19 89.55 2.49
CA GLN A 143 18.69 88.77 1.32
C GLN A 143 18.51 89.64 0.03
N PRO A 144 17.88 89.19 -1.11
CA PRO A 144 17.96 87.96 -1.95
C PRO A 144 18.09 88.25 -3.50
N HIS A 145 18.27 87.22 -4.37
CA HIS A 145 17.84 87.16 -5.81
C HIS A 145 18.06 85.73 -6.38
N GLU A 146 17.08 85.08 -7.05
CA GLU A 146 16.85 84.92 -8.52
C GLU A 146 18.10 84.54 -9.36
N SER A 147 18.13 83.66 -10.36
CA SER A 147 17.29 82.63 -11.02
C SER A 147 18.19 81.94 -12.08
N ASP A 148 17.89 80.70 -12.53
CA ASP A 148 18.03 80.17 -13.92
C ASP A 148 18.15 78.62 -13.91
N PHE A 149 17.11 77.90 -14.36
CA PHE A 149 16.95 77.22 -15.68
C PHE A 149 17.87 75.99 -15.87
N ILE A 150 17.37 74.77 -16.15
CA ILE A 150 17.06 74.21 -17.49
C ILE A 150 16.30 72.85 -17.36
N GLU A 151 15.28 72.65 -18.19
CA GLU A 151 14.71 71.35 -18.67
C GLU A 151 15.07 71.20 -20.18
N PRO A 152 14.86 70.07 -20.92
CA PRO A 152 14.41 68.70 -20.58
C PRO A 152 15.16 67.56 -21.35
N ALA A 153 14.85 66.27 -21.08
CA ALA A 153 14.76 65.19 -22.11
C ALA A 153 14.28 63.80 -21.57
N ALA A 154 13.07 63.42 -21.99
CA ALA A 154 12.51 62.11 -22.36
C ALA A 154 13.05 60.73 -21.84
N ALA A 155 12.17 60.05 -21.05
CA ALA A 155 11.60 58.66 -21.15
C ALA A 155 12.48 57.37 -21.22
N PRO A 156 11.99 56.15 -20.86
CA PRO A 156 10.60 55.75 -20.58
C PRO A 156 10.29 54.84 -19.35
N ALA A 157 9.02 54.95 -18.96
CA ALA A 157 8.05 53.92 -18.53
C ALA A 157 8.51 52.50 -18.14
N TRP A 158 8.47 52.21 -16.84
CA TRP A 158 7.79 51.05 -16.24
C TRP A 158 7.77 51.17 -14.71
N ALA A 159 6.87 51.97 -14.15
CA ALA A 159 6.54 51.90 -12.73
C ALA A 159 5.18 52.56 -12.50
N ARG A 160 4.14 51.96 -13.09
CA ARG A 160 2.75 52.26 -12.77
C ARG A 160 1.95 50.96 -12.84
N SER A 161 2.17 50.09 -11.87
CA SER A 161 1.15 49.14 -11.41
C SER A 161 0.26 49.92 -10.45
N GLN A 162 -0.87 50.47 -10.89
CA GLN A 162 -2.15 49.76 -10.76
C GLN A 162 -2.23 49.03 -9.41
N GLU A 163 -2.62 49.79 -8.39
CA GLU A 163 -3.46 49.31 -7.30
C GLU A 163 -4.75 48.78 -7.94
N SER A 164 -4.69 47.54 -8.41
CA SER A 164 -5.85 46.77 -8.78
C SER A 164 -6.40 46.17 -7.49
N ALA A 165 -7.58 46.67 -7.14
CA ALA A 165 -8.54 46.05 -6.24
C ALA A 165 -8.47 44.51 -6.32
N TRP A 166 -7.95 43.90 -5.26
CA TRP A 166 -8.38 42.58 -4.86
C TRP A 166 -9.43 42.80 -3.78
N GLN A 167 -10.68 42.69 -4.21
CA GLN A 167 -11.81 42.34 -3.36
C GLN A 167 -11.46 41.01 -2.68
N ASP A 168 -11.18 41.04 -1.39
CA ASP A 168 -11.37 39.89 -0.51
C ASP A 168 -12.88 39.75 -0.30
N ASP A 169 -13.52 38.91 -1.10
CA ASP A 169 -14.89 38.44 -0.89
C ASP A 169 -14.96 37.00 -1.44
N ASP A 170 -14.65 36.02 -0.59
CA ASP A 170 -15.24 34.67 -0.58
C ASP A 170 -14.63 33.85 0.60
N GLU A 171 -14.91 34.29 1.83
CA GLU A 171 -14.90 33.39 2.99
C GLU A 171 -16.29 32.73 3.11
N PRO A 172 -16.39 31.39 3.21
CA PRO A 172 -17.66 30.77 3.57
C PRO A 172 -17.95 31.04 5.06
N HIS A 173 -18.79 32.04 5.32
CA HIS A 173 -19.37 32.29 6.64
C HIS A 173 -20.23 31.09 7.09
N PHE A 174 -19.72 30.32 8.06
CA PHE A 174 -20.50 29.31 8.77
C PHE A 174 -21.42 30.01 9.77
N ASN A 175 -22.63 30.36 9.34
CA ASN A 175 -23.65 30.96 10.21
C ASN A 175 -24.18 29.92 11.21
N GLY A 176 -23.73 30.03 12.46
CA GLY A 176 -24.35 29.39 13.61
C GLY A 176 -25.72 30.00 13.89
N ARG A 177 -26.77 29.40 13.33
CA ARG A 177 -28.15 29.61 13.80
C ARG A 177 -28.77 28.25 14.09
N LEU A 178 -28.86 27.94 15.38
CA LEU A 178 -29.59 26.80 15.93
C LEU A 178 -31.06 26.84 15.50
N PRO A 179 -31.60 25.77 14.91
CA PRO A 179 -33.01 25.44 15.02
C PRO A 179 -33.24 24.65 16.32
N ALA A 180 -34.34 24.99 16.99
CA ALA A 180 -34.81 24.36 18.21
C ALA A 180 -35.20 22.89 17.99
N GLU A 181 -34.86 22.07 19.00
CA GLU A 181 -35.54 20.89 19.53
C GLU A 181 -36.43 20.08 18.57
N ALA A 182 -35.91 18.92 18.18
CA ALA A 182 -36.69 17.69 18.01
C ALA A 182 -35.92 16.57 18.74
N GLU A 183 -36.52 16.06 19.81
CA GLU A 183 -36.03 14.90 20.56
C GLU A 183 -36.14 13.65 19.68
N ASP A 184 -35.02 12.97 19.43
CA ASP A 184 -35.02 11.56 19.02
C ASP A 184 -33.78 10.88 19.60
N GLU A 185 -34.00 9.85 20.41
CA GLU A 185 -33.00 9.04 21.10
C GLU A 185 -32.08 8.30 20.09
N PRO A 186 -30.77 8.17 20.34
CA PRO A 186 -29.93 7.32 19.51
C PRO A 186 -30.15 5.85 19.89
N HIS A 187 -30.88 5.13 19.06
CA HIS A 187 -30.91 3.66 19.07
C HIS A 187 -29.53 3.11 18.70
N LEU A 188 -28.75 2.72 19.70
CA LEU A 188 -27.54 1.92 19.50
C LEU A 188 -27.92 0.53 18.97
N GLU A 189 -27.31 0.16 17.85
CA GLU A 189 -27.49 -1.16 17.23
C GLU A 189 -27.07 -2.32 18.17
N PRO A 190 -27.75 -3.48 18.12
CA PRO A 190 -27.59 -4.56 19.10
C PRO A 190 -26.19 -5.17 19.19
N HIS A 191 -25.42 -5.10 18.11
CA HIS A 191 -24.10 -5.74 18.00
C HIS A 191 -23.00 -4.97 18.75
N LEU A 192 -23.14 -3.65 18.88
CA LEU A 192 -22.21 -2.81 19.65
C LEU A 192 -22.40 -3.02 21.16
N ARG A 193 -23.64 -3.30 21.60
CA ARG A 193 -23.96 -3.61 23.00
C ARG A 193 -23.36 -4.95 23.44
N ALA A 194 -23.46 -5.97 22.59
CA ALA A 194 -22.94 -7.31 22.89
C ALA A 194 -21.40 -7.34 23.03
N SER A 195 -20.69 -6.56 22.21
CA SER A 195 -19.22 -6.48 22.25
C SER A 195 -18.71 -5.74 23.49
N LEU A 196 -19.40 -4.69 23.94
CA LEU A 196 -19.06 -3.98 25.18
C LEU A 196 -19.35 -4.80 26.45
N GLN A 197 -20.42 -5.60 26.46
CA GLN A 197 -20.72 -6.51 27.58
C GLN A 197 -19.72 -7.67 27.68
N ALA A 198 -19.31 -8.26 26.55
CA ALA A 198 -18.33 -9.34 26.54
C ALA A 198 -16.93 -8.90 27.04
N GLN A 199 -16.53 -7.65 26.80
CA GLN A 199 -15.27 -7.11 27.31
C GLN A 199 -15.32 -6.81 28.83
N ALA A 200 -16.48 -6.49 29.38
CA ALA A 200 -16.67 -6.27 30.81
C ALA A 200 -16.69 -7.58 31.62
N GLU A 201 -17.20 -8.67 31.05
CA GLU A 201 -17.28 -9.98 31.72
C GLU A 201 -15.95 -10.75 31.71
N ALA A 202 -15.04 -10.45 30.78
CA ALA A 202 -13.75 -11.14 30.66
C ALA A 202 -12.68 -10.73 31.71
N SER A 203 -12.94 -9.72 32.55
CA SER A 203 -12.00 -9.24 33.58
C SER A 203 -12.22 -9.81 34.99
N ALA A 204 -13.03 -10.88 35.15
CA ALA A 204 -13.27 -11.53 36.44
C ALA A 204 -12.64 -12.94 36.48
N GLU A 205 -11.37 -13.04 36.86
CA GLU A 205 -10.77 -14.32 37.28
C GLU A 205 -11.23 -14.72 38.69
N PRO A 206 -11.44 -16.02 38.98
CA PRO A 206 -11.88 -16.49 40.28
C PRO A 206 -10.72 -16.58 41.28
N SER A 207 -10.76 -15.76 42.33
CA SER A 207 -9.89 -15.89 43.50
C SER A 207 -10.36 -17.04 44.41
N PHE A 208 -9.55 -18.09 44.56
CA PHE A 208 -9.73 -19.13 45.56
C PHE A 208 -9.18 -18.69 46.92
N GLY A 209 -10.10 -18.27 47.81
CA GLY A 209 -10.14 -18.58 49.23
C GLY A 209 -8.99 -18.17 50.17
N ALA A 210 -9.22 -17.13 50.97
CA ALA A 210 -8.69 -17.02 52.33
C ALA A 210 -9.84 -16.63 53.26
N ALA A 211 -10.34 -17.61 54.01
CA ALA A 211 -11.29 -17.39 55.09
C ALA A 211 -10.55 -16.95 56.35
N GLU A 212 -10.97 -15.83 56.94
CA GLU A 212 -10.53 -15.37 58.25
C GLU A 212 -10.98 -16.34 59.36
N PRO A 213 -10.26 -16.32 60.50
CA PRO A 213 -10.99 -16.25 61.75
C PRO A 213 -10.48 -15.14 62.66
N ASN A 214 -11.45 -14.40 63.15
CA ASN A 214 -11.39 -13.29 64.08
C ASN A 214 -11.22 -13.82 65.51
N VAL A 215 -10.25 -13.32 66.30
CA VAL A 215 -10.26 -13.50 67.77
C VAL A 215 -9.73 -12.24 68.48
N HIS A 216 -10.51 -11.81 69.46
CA HIS A 216 -10.39 -10.59 70.25
C HIS A 216 -9.14 -10.47 71.13
N ALA A 217 -8.81 -9.20 71.41
CA ALA A 217 -7.75 -8.71 72.28
C ALA A 217 -7.89 -9.12 73.76
N ALA A 218 -6.75 -9.37 74.41
CA ALA A 218 -6.60 -9.30 75.87
C ALA A 218 -5.17 -8.88 76.28
N SER A 219 -5.08 -7.63 76.74
CA SER A 219 -4.49 -7.17 78.03
C SER A 219 -2.95 -7.13 78.31
N VAL A 220 -2.49 -5.88 78.60
CA VAL A 220 -1.44 -5.38 79.54
C VAL A 220 0.08 -5.47 79.19
N PRO A 221 0.97 -4.62 79.78
CA PRO A 221 1.61 -3.42 79.20
C PRO A 221 3.15 -3.57 78.96
N PRO A 222 3.84 -2.59 78.32
CA PRO A 222 5.27 -2.69 78.08
C PRO A 222 6.08 -2.32 79.34
N LEU A 223 6.82 -3.29 79.89
CA LEU A 223 7.82 -3.04 80.92
C LEU A 223 9.16 -3.57 80.44
N PHE A 224 10.13 -2.64 80.41
CA PHE A 224 11.53 -2.84 80.11
C PHE A 224 12.10 -4.09 80.81
N ALA A 225 12.72 -4.95 80.02
CA ALA A 225 13.83 -5.78 80.46
C ALA A 225 14.80 -5.84 79.28
N GLU A 226 15.90 -5.10 79.37
CA GLU A 226 17.12 -5.44 78.63
C GLU A 226 17.70 -6.71 79.25
N PRO A 227 17.90 -7.79 78.48
CA PRO A 227 18.77 -8.87 78.90
C PRO A 227 20.09 -8.75 78.13
N ARG A 228 21.12 -8.47 78.92
CA ARG A 228 22.54 -8.71 78.68
C ARG A 228 22.83 -9.85 77.71
N GLU A 229 23.61 -9.52 76.70
CA GLU A 229 24.79 -10.24 76.20
C GLU A 229 25.09 -11.58 76.90
N SER A 230 24.77 -12.68 76.22
CA SER A 230 25.62 -13.88 76.08
C SER A 230 24.89 -14.98 75.30
N ASP A 231 25.42 -15.30 74.11
CA ASP A 231 25.70 -16.68 73.63
C ASP A 231 25.57 -16.84 72.10
N GLU A 232 26.60 -16.36 71.42
CA GLU A 232 27.51 -17.07 70.48
C GLU A 232 27.07 -18.30 69.65
N HIS A 233 25.79 -18.57 69.37
CA HIS A 233 25.42 -19.76 68.58
C HIS A 233 24.35 -19.58 67.48
N GLU A 234 24.30 -18.42 66.82
CA GLU A 234 23.54 -18.32 65.57
C GLU A 234 24.32 -17.51 64.51
N ARG A 235 25.39 -18.13 64.00
CA ARG A 235 25.99 -17.72 62.73
C ARG A 235 24.96 -17.96 61.64
N HIS A 236 24.14 -16.95 61.37
CA HIS A 236 23.41 -16.82 60.13
C HIS A 236 24.36 -17.10 58.97
N PHE A 237 24.10 -18.17 58.21
CA PHE A 237 24.71 -18.34 56.90
C PHE A 237 24.24 -17.16 56.06
N ALA A 238 25.11 -16.16 55.90
CA ALA A 238 24.97 -15.19 54.84
C ALA A 238 25.00 -15.98 53.54
N VAL A 239 23.83 -16.19 52.94
CA VAL A 239 23.71 -16.71 51.58
C VAL A 239 24.33 -15.64 50.69
N THR A 240 25.65 -15.70 50.52
CA THR A 240 26.34 -15.07 49.42
C THR A 240 25.83 -15.77 48.18
N ARG A 241 24.79 -15.20 47.57
CA ARG A 241 24.52 -15.45 46.15
C ARG A 241 25.77 -14.98 45.41
N GLU A 242 26.68 -15.90 45.13
CA GLU A 242 27.62 -15.70 44.05
C GLU A 242 26.76 -15.40 42.81
N ALA A 243 26.76 -14.14 42.39
CA ALA A 243 26.13 -13.74 41.14
C ALA A 243 26.83 -14.57 40.06
N ARG A 244 26.12 -15.59 39.55
CA ARG A 244 26.65 -16.49 38.53
C ARG A 244 27.25 -15.64 37.42
N ALA A 245 28.57 -15.69 37.28
CA ALA A 245 29.28 -14.96 36.24
C ALA A 245 28.60 -15.27 34.91
N LYS A 246 28.01 -14.25 34.29
CA LYS A 246 27.37 -14.36 32.98
C LYS A 246 28.47 -14.82 32.02
N SER A 247 28.46 -16.10 31.66
CA SER A 247 29.42 -16.64 30.72
C SER A 247 29.24 -15.91 29.38
N PRO A 248 30.25 -15.19 28.87
CA PRO A 248 30.12 -14.40 27.64
C PRO A 248 29.87 -15.29 26.40
N GLY A 249 30.04 -16.61 26.51
CA GLY A 249 29.84 -17.56 25.41
C GLY A 249 28.40 -17.66 24.90
N ARG A 250 27.38 -17.38 25.72
CA ARG A 250 25.97 -17.37 25.25
C ARG A 250 25.63 -16.11 24.47
N ALA A 251 26.17 -14.95 24.86
CA ALA A 251 25.95 -13.67 24.16
C ALA A 251 26.54 -13.69 22.74
N ILE A 252 27.73 -14.27 22.57
CA ILE A 252 28.36 -14.43 21.25
C ILE A 252 27.53 -15.38 20.36
N GLY A 253 26.95 -16.44 20.93
CA GLY A 253 26.04 -17.34 20.20
C GLY A 253 24.76 -16.66 19.69
N TYR A 254 24.17 -15.75 20.47
CA TYR A 254 23.03 -14.96 20.02
C TYR A 254 23.40 -13.91 18.96
N ILE A 255 24.59 -13.29 19.06
CA ILE A 255 25.08 -12.35 18.03
C ILE A 255 25.34 -13.10 16.72
N LEU A 256 26.04 -14.24 16.78
CA LEU A 256 26.32 -15.05 15.61
C LEU A 256 25.02 -15.61 14.99
N GLY A 257 24.11 -16.10 15.83
CA GLY A 257 22.78 -16.55 15.41
C GLY A 257 21.94 -15.43 14.79
N GLY A 258 22.01 -14.22 15.34
CA GLY A 258 21.36 -13.03 14.79
C GLY A 258 21.92 -12.63 13.42
N ILE A 259 23.24 -12.67 13.24
CA ILE A 259 23.88 -12.42 11.94
C ILE A 259 23.44 -13.46 10.90
N VAL A 260 23.40 -14.74 11.29
CA VAL A 260 22.93 -15.82 10.40
C VAL A 260 21.45 -15.63 10.06
N ALA A 261 20.61 -15.27 11.03
CA ALA A 261 19.20 -14.98 10.79
C ALA A 261 19.01 -13.80 9.82
N ILE A 262 19.74 -12.70 10.01
CA ILE A 262 19.71 -11.54 9.10
C ILE A 262 20.18 -11.95 7.70
N ALA A 263 21.26 -12.72 7.59
CA ALA A 263 21.75 -13.21 6.30
C ALA A 263 20.69 -14.07 5.59
N LEU A 264 19.99 -14.94 6.31
CA LEU A 264 18.90 -15.74 5.75
C LEU A 264 17.73 -14.87 5.28
N VAL A 265 17.36 -13.84 6.04
CA VAL A 265 16.32 -12.88 5.64
C VAL A 265 16.72 -12.13 4.37
N VAL A 266 17.97 -11.66 4.27
CA VAL A 266 18.47 -10.99 3.05
C VAL A 266 18.44 -11.93 1.84
N VAL A 267 18.83 -13.20 2.02
CA VAL A 267 18.74 -14.21 0.97
C VAL A 267 17.28 -14.45 0.56
N LEU A 268 16.36 -14.53 1.51
CA LEU A 268 14.93 -14.68 1.23
C LEU A 268 14.38 -13.50 0.42
N ILE A 269 14.72 -12.27 0.80
CA ILE A 269 14.33 -11.06 0.06
C ILE A 269 14.91 -11.10 -1.37
N ALA A 270 16.17 -11.49 -1.52
CA ALA A 270 16.78 -11.63 -2.85
C ALA A 270 16.09 -12.70 -3.71
N GLN A 271 15.69 -13.83 -3.11
CA GLN A 271 14.91 -14.86 -3.79
C GLN A 271 13.54 -14.35 -4.21
N LEU A 272 12.84 -13.64 -3.33
CA LEU A 272 11.54 -13.04 -3.64
C LEU A 272 11.66 -12.00 -4.76
N ALA A 273 12.67 -11.12 -4.68
CA ALA A 273 12.92 -10.11 -5.70
C ALA A 273 13.29 -10.72 -7.05
N TRP A 274 14.02 -11.84 -7.05
CA TRP A 274 14.30 -12.58 -8.28
C TRP A 274 13.06 -13.27 -8.86
N TRP A 275 12.21 -13.85 -8.00
CA TRP A 275 10.96 -14.50 -8.41
C TRP A 275 9.92 -13.49 -8.93
N ARG A 276 9.76 -12.36 -8.22
CA ARG A 276 8.91 -11.21 -8.57
C ARG A 276 9.66 -10.16 -9.39
N ARG A 277 10.70 -10.54 -10.15
CA ARG A 277 11.58 -9.61 -10.89
C ARG A 277 10.82 -8.60 -11.76
N GLU A 278 9.71 -9.03 -12.36
CA GLU A 278 8.92 -8.18 -13.26
C GLU A 278 8.21 -7.07 -12.49
N ALA A 279 7.60 -7.40 -11.35
CA ALA A 279 7.01 -6.41 -10.45
C ALA A 279 8.06 -5.47 -9.88
N VAL A 280 9.23 -5.99 -9.46
CA VAL A 280 10.32 -5.16 -8.94
C VAL A 280 10.81 -4.16 -9.99
N MET A 281 10.91 -4.55 -11.25
CA MET A 281 11.31 -3.63 -12.34
C MET A 281 10.25 -2.55 -12.62
N VAL A 282 8.97 -2.84 -12.40
CA VAL A 282 7.87 -1.87 -12.57
C VAL A 282 7.85 -0.85 -11.43
N TYR A 283 7.94 -1.30 -10.17
CA TYR A 283 7.90 -0.40 -9.00
C TYR A 283 9.24 0.30 -8.74
N TRP A 284 10.37 -0.33 -9.09
CA TRP A 284 11.71 0.20 -8.89
C TRP A 284 12.53 0.16 -10.20
N PRO A 285 12.38 1.15 -11.09
CA PRO A 285 12.99 1.14 -12.43
C PRO A 285 14.53 1.12 -12.39
N ASP A 286 15.15 1.70 -11.36
CA ASP A 286 16.61 1.71 -11.19
C ASP A 286 17.23 0.31 -11.00
N SER A 287 16.41 -0.71 -10.70
CA SER A 287 16.87 -2.09 -10.57
C SER A 287 17.14 -2.77 -11.92
N GLN A 288 16.56 -2.28 -13.02
CA GLN A 288 16.71 -2.84 -14.36
C GLN A 288 18.18 -3.05 -14.80
N PRO A 289 19.10 -2.07 -14.69
CA PRO A 289 20.50 -2.28 -15.07
C PRO A 289 21.24 -3.32 -14.21
N LEU A 290 20.85 -3.48 -12.94
CA LEU A 290 21.42 -4.52 -12.06
C LEU A 290 21.01 -5.90 -12.55
N PHE A 291 19.72 -6.10 -12.83
CA PHE A 291 19.21 -7.36 -13.39
C PHE A 291 19.81 -7.66 -14.77
N ALA A 292 20.00 -6.64 -15.62
CA ALA A 292 20.63 -6.80 -16.93
C ALA A 292 22.09 -7.30 -16.82
N ARG A 293 22.87 -6.77 -15.87
CA ARG A 293 24.25 -7.22 -15.63
C ARG A 293 24.32 -8.66 -15.11
N VAL A 294 23.40 -9.03 -14.22
CA VAL A 294 23.32 -10.40 -13.68
C VAL A 294 22.92 -11.36 -14.80
N CYS A 295 21.93 -11.00 -15.62
CA CYS A 295 21.52 -11.79 -16.78
C CYS A 295 22.64 -11.94 -17.82
N ALA A 296 23.42 -10.88 -18.09
CA ALA A 296 24.57 -10.96 -19.00
C ALA A 296 25.64 -11.96 -18.55
N LYS A 297 25.85 -12.10 -17.23
CA LYS A 297 26.78 -13.11 -16.66
C LYS A 297 26.22 -14.52 -16.72
N LEU A 298 24.90 -14.68 -16.54
CA LEU A 298 24.21 -15.97 -16.56
C LEU A 298 23.82 -16.43 -17.98
N GLY A 299 24.04 -15.60 -19.00
CA GLY A 299 23.66 -15.88 -20.39
C GLY A 299 22.16 -15.76 -20.66
N CYS A 300 21.41 -15.08 -19.79
CA CYS A 300 19.97 -14.88 -19.95
C CYS A 300 19.68 -13.61 -20.77
N GLN A 301 18.63 -13.64 -21.60
CA GLN A 301 18.07 -12.42 -22.18
C GLN A 301 17.04 -11.82 -21.22
N LEU A 302 17.20 -10.54 -20.88
CA LEU A 302 16.27 -9.81 -20.03
C LEU A 302 15.10 -9.31 -20.90
N SER A 303 13.97 -9.99 -20.83
CA SER A 303 12.74 -9.51 -21.47
C SER A 303 12.12 -8.37 -20.64
N PRO A 304 11.50 -7.37 -21.30
CA PRO A 304 10.76 -6.32 -20.62
C PRO A 304 9.62 -6.89 -19.75
N PRO A 305 9.30 -6.26 -18.60
CA PRO A 305 8.19 -6.66 -17.75
C PRO A 305 6.85 -6.62 -18.50
N ARG A 306 5.98 -7.58 -18.17
CA ARG A 306 4.62 -7.68 -18.72
C ARG A 306 3.64 -7.17 -17.67
N ASP A 307 3.17 -5.95 -17.88
CA ASP A 307 2.16 -5.35 -17.02
C ASP A 307 1.12 -4.62 -17.88
N ILE A 308 -0.15 -4.96 -17.71
CA ILE A 308 -1.26 -4.43 -18.49
C ILE A 308 -1.73 -3.08 -17.95
N ASP A 309 -1.58 -2.83 -16.64
CA ASP A 309 -2.04 -1.62 -15.98
C ASP A 309 -1.19 -0.39 -16.38
N GLY A 310 0.05 -0.67 -16.81
CA GLY A 310 0.96 0.30 -17.37
C GLY A 310 0.66 0.72 -18.81
N LEU A 311 -0.28 0.07 -19.49
CA LEU A 311 -0.61 0.35 -20.90
C LEU A 311 -2.00 0.98 -21.01
N GLN A 312 -2.06 2.13 -21.68
CA GLN A 312 -3.31 2.83 -21.95
C GLN A 312 -3.60 2.84 -23.45
N VAL A 313 -4.77 2.35 -23.82
CA VAL A 313 -5.31 2.47 -25.18
C VAL A 313 -6.00 3.82 -25.30
N GLU A 314 -5.48 4.69 -26.16
CA GLU A 314 -6.09 5.99 -26.45
C GLU A 314 -7.21 5.87 -27.50
N ALA A 315 -7.89 6.98 -27.80
CA ALA A 315 -8.98 7.02 -28.77
C ALA A 315 -8.53 6.42 -30.11
N SER A 316 -9.19 5.32 -30.47
CA SER A 316 -8.88 4.56 -31.68
C SER A 316 -9.72 5.08 -32.85
N ASP A 317 -9.10 5.21 -34.02
CA ASP A 317 -9.75 5.67 -35.24
C ASP A 317 -9.81 4.52 -36.27
N LEU A 318 -10.99 4.28 -36.84
CA LEU A 318 -11.20 3.26 -37.86
C LEU A 318 -11.57 3.97 -39.17
N ARG A 319 -10.66 3.93 -40.14
CA ARG A 319 -10.84 4.57 -41.44
C ARG A 319 -11.03 3.52 -42.53
N GLN A 320 -12.01 3.72 -43.39
CA GLN A 320 -12.17 2.90 -44.59
C GLN A 320 -11.17 3.40 -45.65
N VAL A 321 -10.27 2.53 -46.09
CA VAL A 321 -9.22 2.84 -47.08
C VAL A 321 -9.45 1.93 -48.29
N ASP A 322 -9.90 2.52 -49.40
CA ASP A 322 -10.11 1.84 -50.69
C ASP A 322 -11.17 0.70 -50.70
N GLY A 323 -12.40 1.02 -50.27
CA GLY A 323 -13.60 0.17 -50.43
C GLY A 323 -14.27 -0.26 -49.11
N PRO A 324 -15.48 -0.87 -49.16
CA PRO A 324 -16.23 -1.26 -47.96
C PRO A 324 -15.57 -2.37 -47.13
N HIS A 325 -14.54 -3.03 -47.67
CA HIS A 325 -13.90 -4.19 -47.05
C HIS A 325 -12.48 -3.92 -46.56
N ARG A 326 -11.87 -2.79 -46.89
CA ARG A 326 -10.50 -2.47 -46.42
C ARG A 326 -10.54 -1.39 -45.35
N LEU A 327 -10.22 -1.79 -44.13
CA LEU A 327 -10.27 -0.98 -42.93
C LEU A 327 -8.85 -0.73 -42.43
N GLU A 328 -8.50 0.53 -42.18
CA GLU A 328 -7.29 0.94 -41.48
C GLU A 328 -7.66 1.36 -40.06
N LEU A 329 -7.24 0.55 -39.09
CA LEU A 329 -7.41 0.82 -37.67
C LEU A 329 -6.13 1.47 -37.13
N ARG A 330 -6.27 2.66 -36.54
CA ARG A 330 -5.20 3.40 -35.87
C ARG A 330 -5.50 3.44 -34.37
N VAL A 331 -4.65 2.78 -33.59
CA VAL A 331 -4.79 2.71 -32.13
C VAL A 331 -3.52 3.26 -31.51
N PRO A 332 -3.56 4.44 -30.86
CA PRO A 332 -2.43 4.90 -30.07
C PRO A 332 -2.36 4.09 -28.77
N LEU A 333 -1.23 3.44 -28.53
CA LEU A 333 -0.91 2.74 -27.30
C LEU A 333 0.13 3.53 -26.53
N ARG A 334 -0.21 3.95 -25.31
CA ARG A 334 0.66 4.74 -24.45
C ARG A 334 1.18 3.90 -23.29
N ASN A 335 2.50 3.83 -23.14
CA ASN A 335 3.14 3.35 -21.93
C ASN A 335 3.07 4.46 -20.86
N ARG A 336 2.55 4.12 -19.68
CA ARG A 336 2.40 5.04 -18.55
C ARG A 336 3.56 4.93 -17.57
N TYR A 337 4.29 3.82 -17.57
CA TYR A 337 5.38 3.57 -16.65
C TYR A 337 6.72 4.15 -17.13
N GLY A 338 7.62 4.33 -16.16
CA GLY A 338 9.00 4.77 -16.35
C GLY A 338 9.95 3.67 -16.83
N VAL A 339 9.42 2.49 -17.17
CA VAL A 339 10.18 1.33 -17.65
C VAL A 339 9.64 0.89 -19.02
N ALA A 340 10.49 0.30 -19.85
CA ALA A 340 10.04 -0.30 -21.09
C ALA A 340 9.16 -1.53 -20.81
N LEU A 341 7.94 -1.56 -21.36
CA LEU A 341 7.00 -2.67 -21.19
C LEU A 341 7.01 -3.58 -22.41
N ALA A 342 6.69 -4.86 -22.24
CA ALA A 342 6.53 -5.75 -23.38
C ALA A 342 5.34 -5.33 -24.26
N TYR A 343 5.39 -5.66 -25.55
CA TYR A 343 4.26 -5.44 -26.44
C TYR A 343 3.13 -6.44 -26.13
N PRO A 344 1.88 -5.98 -25.91
CA PRO A 344 0.76 -6.87 -25.63
C PRO A 344 0.25 -7.58 -26.89
N ALA A 345 -0.44 -8.69 -26.72
CA ALA A 345 -1.35 -9.19 -27.74
C ALA A 345 -2.63 -8.37 -27.73
N ILE A 346 -3.23 -8.17 -28.91
CA ILE A 346 -4.41 -7.33 -29.06
C ILE A 346 -5.52 -8.14 -29.70
N GLU A 347 -6.65 -8.19 -29.03
CA GLU A 347 -7.88 -8.73 -29.57
C GLU A 347 -8.70 -7.62 -30.22
N LEU A 348 -8.93 -7.75 -31.52
CA LEU A 348 -9.81 -6.90 -32.29
C LEU A 348 -11.11 -7.63 -32.58
N THR A 349 -12.22 -7.04 -32.12
CA THR A 349 -13.58 -7.50 -32.41
C THR A 349 -14.29 -6.45 -33.24
N LEU A 350 -14.69 -6.80 -34.47
CA LEU A 350 -15.51 -5.98 -35.35
C LEU A 350 -16.98 -6.39 -35.20
N PHE A 351 -17.87 -5.40 -35.09
CA PHE A 351 -19.30 -5.60 -34.93
C PHE A 351 -20.07 -5.14 -36.17
N ASP A 352 -21.16 -5.85 -36.46
CA ASP A 352 -22.14 -5.47 -37.48
C ASP A 352 -23.06 -4.31 -37.02
N ASP A 353 -24.03 -3.94 -37.86
CA ASP A 353 -25.06 -2.94 -37.57
C ASP A 353 -25.99 -3.30 -36.39
N LYS A 354 -26.09 -4.59 -36.07
CA LYS A 354 -26.90 -5.15 -34.98
C LYS A 354 -26.06 -5.44 -33.73
N ASN A 355 -24.81 -4.97 -33.69
CA ASN A 355 -23.86 -5.18 -32.60
C ASN A 355 -23.52 -6.65 -32.33
N ASN A 356 -23.63 -7.52 -33.33
CA ASN A 356 -23.12 -8.89 -33.28
C ASN A 356 -21.66 -8.93 -33.71
N VAL A 357 -20.91 -9.89 -33.19
CA VAL A 357 -19.51 -10.11 -33.57
C VAL A 357 -19.46 -10.61 -35.01
N ALA A 358 -18.95 -9.76 -35.91
CA ALA A 358 -18.71 -10.14 -37.31
C ALA A 358 -17.37 -10.87 -37.44
N ILE A 359 -16.30 -10.31 -36.87
CA ILE A 359 -14.95 -10.85 -36.95
C ILE A 359 -14.25 -10.63 -35.61
N ARG A 360 -13.59 -11.67 -35.10
CA ARG A 360 -12.69 -11.61 -33.94
C ARG A 360 -11.31 -12.08 -34.35
N ARG A 361 -10.28 -11.25 -34.18
CA ARG A 361 -8.90 -11.57 -34.56
C ARG A 361 -7.94 -11.15 -33.46
N ILE A 362 -7.00 -12.03 -33.15
CA ILE A 362 -5.86 -11.74 -32.29
C ILE A 362 -4.71 -11.24 -33.18
N LEU A 363 -4.18 -10.08 -32.83
CA LEU A 363 -3.05 -9.43 -33.47
C LEU A 363 -1.86 -9.53 -32.52
N TRP A 364 -0.76 -10.07 -33.03
CA TRP A 364 0.48 -10.19 -32.28
C TRP A 364 1.35 -8.97 -32.49
N PRO A 365 2.35 -8.71 -31.62
CA PRO A 365 3.27 -7.59 -31.76
C PRO A 365 3.84 -7.42 -33.18
N GLN A 366 4.18 -8.53 -33.85
CA GLN A 366 4.71 -8.49 -35.22
C GLN A 366 3.72 -7.99 -36.29
N ASP A 367 2.41 -8.02 -36.03
CA ASP A 367 1.38 -7.66 -37.00
C ASP A 367 1.08 -6.16 -37.02
N TYR A 368 1.39 -5.45 -35.92
CA TYR A 368 1.02 -4.06 -35.74
C TYR A 368 2.17 -3.10 -35.47
N VAL A 369 3.32 -3.63 -35.05
CA VAL A 369 4.52 -2.85 -34.78
C VAL A 369 5.24 -2.53 -36.11
N PRO A 370 5.72 -1.29 -36.33
CA PRO A 370 6.42 -0.93 -37.56
C PRO A 370 7.64 -1.84 -37.83
N PRO A 371 7.83 -2.28 -39.09
CA PRO A 371 8.95 -3.15 -39.45
C PRO A 371 10.29 -2.44 -39.18
N GLY A 372 11.18 -3.12 -38.46
CA GLY A 372 12.51 -2.60 -38.07
C GLY A 372 12.61 -2.11 -36.63
N THR A 373 11.52 -2.09 -35.86
CA THR A 373 11.58 -1.84 -34.41
C THR A 373 11.88 -3.12 -33.63
N ALA A 374 12.69 -3.02 -32.58
CA ALA A 374 13.08 -4.17 -31.77
C ALA A 374 11.96 -4.55 -30.78
N ILE A 375 11.09 -5.50 -31.16
CA ILE A 375 9.99 -5.99 -30.31
C ILE A 375 10.52 -6.50 -28.96
N ALA A 376 11.71 -7.11 -28.94
CA ALA A 376 12.37 -7.60 -27.72
C ALA A 376 12.80 -6.48 -26.75
N ALA A 377 12.97 -5.24 -27.23
CA ALA A 377 13.28 -4.09 -26.38
C ALA A 377 12.04 -3.52 -25.67
N GLY A 378 10.84 -3.87 -26.14
CA GLY A 378 9.57 -3.38 -25.59
C GLY A 378 9.19 -1.97 -26.06
N LEU A 379 8.04 -1.51 -25.58
CA LEU A 379 7.52 -0.16 -25.73
C LEU A 379 8.24 0.75 -24.71
N PRO A 380 8.95 1.81 -25.13
CA PRO A 380 9.77 2.64 -24.24
C PRO A 380 8.95 3.31 -23.13
N ALA A 381 9.65 3.72 -22.05
CA ALA A 381 9.07 4.45 -20.94
C ALA A 381 8.35 5.71 -21.41
N HIS A 382 7.13 5.94 -20.91
CA HIS A 382 6.29 7.10 -21.23
C HIS A 382 6.04 7.37 -22.73
N ALA A 383 6.30 6.40 -23.61
CA ALA A 383 6.16 6.56 -25.05
C ALA A 383 4.75 6.20 -25.52
N THR A 384 4.26 6.97 -26.49
CA THR A 384 3.05 6.63 -27.25
C THR A 384 3.45 6.11 -28.61
N GLN A 385 2.98 4.92 -28.97
CA GLN A 385 3.16 4.35 -30.29
C GLN A 385 1.83 4.10 -30.96
N THR A 386 1.65 4.65 -32.15
CA THR A 386 0.46 4.41 -32.96
C THR A 386 0.62 3.12 -33.73
N MET A 387 -0.19 2.13 -33.36
CA MET A 387 -0.40 0.93 -34.16
C MET A 387 -1.23 1.29 -35.40
N ILE A 388 -0.82 0.80 -36.57
CA ILE A 388 -1.58 0.92 -37.82
C ILE A 388 -1.80 -0.48 -38.37
N VAL A 389 -3.04 -0.95 -38.32
CA VAL A 389 -3.41 -2.28 -38.82
C VAL A 389 -4.33 -2.13 -40.01
N ARG A 390 -3.96 -2.75 -41.12
CA ARG A 390 -4.81 -2.84 -42.32
C ARG A 390 -5.52 -4.18 -42.31
N LEU A 391 -6.84 -4.15 -42.25
CA LEU A 391 -7.71 -5.31 -42.18
C LEU A 391 -8.56 -5.40 -43.44
N ASP A 392 -8.79 -6.63 -43.87
CA ASP A 392 -9.80 -6.94 -44.87
C ASP A 392 -10.99 -7.59 -44.14
N SER A 393 -12.16 -6.93 -44.14
CA SER A 393 -13.38 -7.42 -43.51
C SER A 393 -14.12 -8.46 -44.36
N GLY A 394 -13.55 -8.87 -45.50
CA GLY A 394 -14.08 -9.92 -46.37
C GLY A 394 -15.46 -9.53 -46.91
N ASN A 395 -16.51 -10.23 -46.46
CA ASN A 395 -17.89 -9.97 -46.87
C ASN A 395 -18.73 -9.22 -45.81
N ALA A 396 -18.17 -8.94 -44.64
CA ALA A 396 -18.89 -8.31 -43.54
C ALA A 396 -18.69 -6.79 -43.52
N ILE A 397 -19.79 -6.04 -43.36
CA ILE A 397 -19.75 -4.59 -43.14
C ILE A 397 -19.62 -4.37 -41.64
N ALA A 398 -18.50 -3.83 -41.20
CA ALA A 398 -18.27 -3.49 -39.79
C ALA A 398 -18.65 -2.03 -39.54
N THR A 399 -19.55 -1.80 -38.57
CA THR A 399 -19.99 -0.45 -38.18
C THR A 399 -19.33 -0.01 -36.87
N ASN A 400 -19.00 -0.97 -35.99
CA ASN A 400 -18.41 -0.71 -34.68
C ASN A 400 -17.23 -1.66 -34.42
N PHE A 401 -16.36 -1.32 -33.47
CA PHE A 401 -15.20 -2.14 -33.11
C PHE A 401 -14.91 -2.06 -31.60
N ARG A 402 -14.28 -3.11 -31.07
CA ARG A 402 -13.73 -3.17 -29.71
C ARG A 402 -12.30 -3.67 -29.77
N VAL A 403 -11.43 -3.01 -29.03
CA VAL A 403 -10.03 -3.37 -28.87
C VAL A 403 -9.82 -3.77 -27.42
N GLN A 404 -9.20 -4.94 -27.20
CA GLN A 404 -8.80 -5.41 -25.88
C GLN A 404 -7.34 -5.84 -25.93
N ILE A 405 -6.54 -5.38 -24.96
CA ILE A 405 -5.13 -5.76 -24.83
C ILE A 405 -4.99 -6.86 -23.77
N PHE A 406 -4.05 -7.78 -23.97
CA PHE A 406 -3.73 -8.83 -22.99
C PHE A 406 -2.32 -9.37 -23.18
N TYR A 407 -1.80 -10.09 -22.17
CA TYR A 407 -0.61 -10.92 -22.30
C TYR A 407 -1.03 -12.40 -22.21
N PRO A 408 -0.65 -13.25 -23.18
CA PRO A 408 -0.96 -14.68 -23.19
C PRO A 408 -0.10 -15.49 -22.22
#